data_AF-A0A202DD20-F1
#
_entry.id   AF-A0A202DD20-F1
#
_cell.length_a   1.000
_cell.length_b   1.000
_cell.length_c   1.000
_cell.angle_alpha   90.00
_cell.angle_beta   90.00
_cell.angle_gamma   90.00
#
_symmetry.space_group_name_H-M   'P 1'
#
loop_
_entity.id
_entity.type
_entity.pdbx_description
1 polymer ?
#
loop_
_entity_poly.entity_id
_entity_poly.type
_entity_poly.pdbx_seq_one_letter_code
_entity_poly.pdbx_strand_id
1 'polypeptide(L)'
;ESGGTKGLPFDIHLKEFVVERHAPSADIHPPQEVLVAFNRTREPVSQVPVELNGDQYVVGSVSGKEVYTRILRREPDFSVNMETREVISRSEELNNPALLLEMSTESVTNKIWVFANHPGMPMLASGKPTDETSAFVMVYDLHYTSDPRGKIKEFRSSLQIMEHGVSVAEKTIVVNSPMKYKGYSIYQSGYDKDRESWSQLQIVKDPGVPLVYTGFVLMLAGLSMVFYLKPLKTGK
;
A
#
# COMPACT_ATOMS: atom_id res chain seq x y z
N GLU A 1 -23.85 -23.18 -20.58
CA GLU A 1 -24.72 -22.15 -19.98
C GLU A 1 -24.00 -20.81 -20.06
N SER A 2 -24.54 -19.85 -20.83
CA SER A 2 -23.97 -18.51 -20.92
C SER A 2 -24.16 -17.83 -19.56
N GLY A 3 -23.08 -17.46 -18.89
CA GLY A 3 -23.10 -16.71 -17.63
C GLY A 3 -23.74 -15.33 -17.83
N GLY A 4 -25.06 -15.27 -17.77
CA GLY A 4 -25.82 -14.02 -17.83
C GLY A 4 -25.57 -13.19 -16.58
N THR A 5 -25.23 -11.92 -16.76
CA THR A 5 -25.15 -10.95 -15.67
C THR A 5 -26.53 -10.80 -15.02
N LYS A 6 -26.72 -11.41 -13.85
CA LYS A 6 -27.92 -11.19 -13.05
C LYS A 6 -27.84 -9.81 -12.41
N GLY A 7 -28.77 -8.91 -12.78
CA GLY A 7 -28.89 -7.60 -12.17
C GLY A 7 -29.17 -7.67 -10.67
N LEU A 8 -28.82 -6.61 -9.94
CA LEU A 8 -29.16 -6.48 -8.53
C LEU A 8 -30.68 -6.32 -8.35
N PRO A 9 -31.27 -6.82 -7.26
CA PRO A 9 -32.71 -6.68 -6.98
C PRO A 9 -33.09 -5.30 -6.38
N PHE A 10 -32.13 -4.38 -6.29
CA PHE A 10 -32.25 -3.03 -5.75
C PHE A 10 -31.19 -2.14 -6.40
N ASP A 11 -31.39 -0.83 -6.36
CA ASP A 11 -30.40 0.13 -6.81
C ASP A 11 -29.60 0.68 -5.63
N ILE A 12 -28.35 1.06 -5.88
CA ILE A 12 -27.46 1.67 -4.90
C ILE A 12 -27.07 3.04 -5.43
N HIS A 13 -27.35 4.08 -4.66
CA HIS A 13 -26.94 5.43 -4.96
C HIS A 13 -25.82 5.85 -3.99
N LEU A 14 -24.72 6.36 -4.53
CA LEU A 14 -23.70 7.04 -3.75
C LEU A 14 -24.15 8.50 -3.60
N LYS A 15 -24.58 8.89 -2.40
CA LYS A 15 -24.97 10.28 -2.12
C LYS A 15 -23.74 11.16 -1.96
N GLU A 16 -22.73 10.64 -1.29
CA GLU A 16 -21.54 11.40 -0.95
C GLU A 16 -20.34 10.47 -0.74
N PHE A 17 -19.17 10.94 -1.13
CA PHE A 17 -17.89 10.33 -0.81
C PHE A 17 -16.97 11.40 -0.19
N VAL A 18 -16.43 11.12 0.98
CA VAL A 18 -15.56 12.04 1.73
C VAL A 18 -14.31 11.31 2.20
N VAL A 19 -13.15 11.94 1.98
CA VAL A 19 -11.88 11.50 2.54
C VAL A 19 -11.58 12.34 3.78
N GLU A 20 -11.70 11.72 4.95
CA GLU A 20 -11.36 12.37 6.21
C GLU A 20 -9.84 12.29 6.43
N ARG A 21 -9.24 13.40 6.86
CA ARG A 21 -7.80 13.54 7.05
C ARG A 21 -7.48 14.04 8.45
N HIS A 22 -6.34 13.62 8.98
CA HIS A 22 -5.78 14.29 10.15
C HIS A 22 -5.41 15.72 9.79
N ALA A 23 -5.49 16.64 10.75
CA ALA A 23 -4.96 17.97 10.56
C ALA A 23 -3.51 17.88 10.06
N PRO A 24 -3.11 18.68 9.06
CA PRO A 24 -1.70 18.76 8.68
C PRO A 24 -0.89 19.12 9.93
N SER A 25 0.23 18.45 10.18
CA SER A 25 1.18 18.93 11.18
C SER A 25 1.56 20.37 10.82
N ALA A 26 1.63 21.27 11.80
CA ALA A 26 1.98 22.68 11.59
C ALA A 26 3.35 22.86 10.91
N ASP A 27 4.21 21.85 10.97
CA ASP A 27 5.50 21.75 10.29
C ASP A 27 5.37 21.06 8.91
N ILE A 28 4.51 21.59 8.02
CA ILE A 28 4.50 21.16 6.62
C ILE A 28 5.76 21.71 5.95
N HIS A 29 6.85 20.96 6.02
CA HIS A 29 7.93 21.11 5.06
C HIS A 29 7.44 20.67 3.68
N PRO A 30 7.94 21.25 2.56
CA PRO A 30 7.64 20.74 1.22
C PRO A 30 7.90 19.22 1.19
N PRO A 31 7.20 18.42 0.36
CA PRO A 31 7.38 16.97 0.30
C PRO A 31 8.87 16.69 0.24
N GLN A 32 9.42 16.22 1.35
CA GLN A 32 10.84 15.97 1.42
C GLN A 32 11.02 14.64 0.72
N GLU A 33 11.55 14.72 -0.49
CA GLU A 33 12.22 13.60 -1.12
C GLU A 33 13.21 13.07 -0.10
N VAL A 34 12.97 11.85 0.40
CA VAL A 34 13.89 11.20 1.32
C VAL A 34 14.35 9.89 0.75
N LEU A 35 15.59 9.58 1.04
CA LEU A 35 16.19 8.30 0.75
C LEU A 35 16.33 7.55 2.06
N VAL A 36 15.60 6.46 2.21
CA VAL A 36 15.60 5.65 3.43
C VAL A 36 16.40 4.38 3.20
N ALA A 37 17.32 4.09 4.11
CA ALA A 37 18.08 2.86 4.12
C ALA A 37 17.42 1.85 5.04
N PHE A 38 17.23 0.62 4.54
CA PHE A 38 16.71 -0.50 5.30
C PHE A 38 17.78 -1.57 5.45
N ASN A 39 17.85 -2.20 6.62
CA ASN A 39 18.67 -3.39 6.84
C ASN A 39 18.02 -4.64 6.21
N ARG A 40 18.69 -5.79 6.31
CA ARG A 40 18.19 -7.08 5.78
C ARG A 40 16.88 -7.56 6.43
N THR A 41 16.54 -7.08 7.63
CA THR A 41 15.28 -7.39 8.32
C THR A 41 14.16 -6.40 7.96
N ARG A 42 14.40 -5.48 7.01
CA ARG A 42 13.48 -4.43 6.56
C ARG A 42 13.14 -3.39 7.63
N GLU A 43 14.05 -3.17 8.56
CA GLU A 43 13.95 -2.05 9.50
C GLU A 43 14.68 -0.84 8.94
N PRO A 44 14.11 0.37 9.06
CA PRO A 44 14.77 1.60 8.64
C PRO A 44 15.94 1.88 9.59
N VAL A 45 17.13 2.12 9.04
CA VAL A 45 18.36 2.35 9.80
C VAL A 45 18.96 3.74 9.60
N SER A 46 18.67 4.40 8.48
CA SER A 46 19.13 5.77 8.20
C SER A 46 18.20 6.48 7.23
N GLN A 47 18.12 7.79 7.35
CA GLN A 47 17.44 8.68 6.41
C GLN A 47 18.45 9.65 5.85
N VAL A 48 18.44 9.80 4.53
CA VAL A 48 19.36 10.64 3.78
C VAL A 48 18.54 11.70 3.04
N PRO A 49 18.84 13.00 3.23
CA PRO A 49 18.16 14.07 2.50
C PRO A 49 18.50 13.98 1.01
N VAL A 50 17.52 14.23 0.14
CA VAL A 50 17.73 14.18 -1.31
C VAL A 50 18.28 15.50 -1.81
N GLU A 51 19.59 15.66 -1.67
CA GLU A 51 20.32 16.86 -2.10
C GLU A 51 21.45 16.50 -3.09
N LEU A 52 21.54 17.24 -4.20
CA LEU A 52 22.65 17.16 -5.17
C LEU A 52 23.82 18.07 -4.76
N ASN A 53 24.15 18.08 -3.48
CA ASN A 53 25.22 18.91 -2.91
C ASN A 53 26.60 18.20 -2.94
N GLY A 54 26.61 16.89 -3.24
CA GLY A 54 27.81 16.07 -3.25
C GLY A 54 28.20 15.54 -1.88
N ASP A 55 27.42 15.72 -0.83
CA ASP A 55 27.79 15.20 0.49
C ASP A 55 27.68 13.67 0.55
N GLN A 56 28.55 13.06 1.37
CA GLN A 56 28.46 11.64 1.70
C GLN A 56 27.74 11.46 3.03
N TYR A 57 26.81 10.52 3.06
CA TYR A 57 25.97 10.20 4.21
C TYR A 57 26.22 8.78 4.68
N VAL A 58 26.30 8.58 5.99
CA VAL A 58 26.43 7.24 6.58
C VAL A 58 25.07 6.54 6.55
N VAL A 59 25.04 5.37 5.91
CA VAL A 59 23.86 4.52 5.75
C VAL A 59 23.73 3.53 6.91
N GLY A 60 24.87 3.10 7.43
CA GLY A 60 25.00 2.14 8.52
C GLY A 60 26.38 1.47 8.50
N SER A 61 26.53 0.38 9.23
CA SER A 61 27.79 -0.38 9.28
C SER A 61 27.58 -1.87 9.05
N VAL A 62 28.50 -2.51 8.33
CA VAL A 62 28.55 -3.96 8.14
C VAL A 62 29.88 -4.47 8.69
N SER A 63 29.82 -5.39 9.66
CA SER A 63 31.02 -5.95 10.32
C SER A 63 31.98 -4.88 10.87
N GLY A 64 31.42 -3.78 11.41
CA GLY A 64 32.19 -2.67 11.98
C GLY A 64 32.76 -1.66 10.96
N LYS A 65 32.46 -1.83 9.66
CA LYS A 65 32.85 -0.89 8.61
C LYS A 65 31.66 -0.07 8.13
N GLU A 66 31.82 1.24 8.05
CA GLU A 66 30.76 2.14 7.59
C GLU A 66 30.48 1.95 6.09
N VAL A 67 29.22 2.11 5.74
CA VAL A 67 28.73 2.17 4.37
C VAL A 67 28.18 3.56 4.15
N TYR A 68 28.65 4.20 3.09
CA TYR A 68 28.26 5.55 2.73
C TYR A 68 27.40 5.54 1.47
N THR A 69 26.56 6.56 1.34
CA THR A 69 25.86 6.89 0.11
C THR A 69 26.06 8.35 -0.26
N ARG A 70 26.03 8.65 -1.56
CA ARG A 70 25.84 10.01 -2.07
C ARG A 70 24.90 9.99 -3.27
N ILE A 71 24.21 11.09 -3.49
CA ILE A 71 23.31 11.24 -4.62
C ILE A 71 24.07 11.90 -5.76
N LEU A 72 24.15 11.21 -6.89
CA LEU A 72 24.87 11.66 -8.07
C LEU A 72 23.97 12.35 -9.08
N ARG A 73 22.71 11.93 -9.18
CA ARG A 73 21.76 12.41 -10.19
C ARG A 73 20.32 12.22 -9.73
N ARG A 74 19.44 13.14 -10.12
CA ARG A 74 18.00 13.09 -9.89
C ARG A 74 17.26 13.25 -11.22
N GLU A 75 16.38 12.32 -11.54
CA GLU A 75 15.57 12.32 -12.77
C GLU A 75 14.07 12.29 -12.40
N PRO A 76 13.32 13.38 -12.57
CA PRO A 76 11.87 13.43 -12.28
C PRO A 76 11.03 12.43 -13.08
N ASP A 77 11.39 12.20 -14.35
CA ASP A 77 10.69 11.32 -15.27
C ASP A 77 11.69 10.44 -16.02
N PHE A 78 12.28 9.51 -15.26
CA PHE A 78 13.33 8.63 -15.73
C PHE A 78 12.90 7.88 -16.99
N SER A 79 13.73 7.97 -18.01
CA SER A 79 13.64 7.21 -19.24
C SER A 79 15.04 6.93 -19.80
N VAL A 80 15.14 5.96 -20.70
CA VAL A 80 16.39 5.64 -21.40
C VAL A 80 16.18 5.91 -22.88
N ASN A 81 17.03 6.74 -23.46
CA ASN A 81 17.05 6.93 -24.89
C ASN A 81 17.45 5.60 -25.56
N MET A 82 16.59 5.07 -26.44
CA MET A 82 16.80 3.76 -27.06
C MET A 82 17.97 3.75 -28.07
N GLU A 83 18.36 4.90 -28.62
CA GLU A 83 19.46 5.04 -29.57
C GLU A 83 20.80 5.18 -28.85
N THR A 84 20.90 6.11 -27.90
CA THR A 84 22.16 6.40 -27.18
C THR A 84 22.38 5.53 -25.95
N ARG A 85 21.31 4.88 -25.45
CA ARG A 85 21.26 4.17 -24.16
C ARG A 85 21.54 5.05 -22.95
N GLU A 86 21.45 6.37 -23.12
CA GLU A 86 21.65 7.32 -22.04
C GLU A 86 20.35 7.53 -21.26
N VAL A 87 20.49 7.72 -19.95
CA VAL A 87 19.37 8.12 -19.10
C VAL A 87 19.03 9.59 -19.36
N ILE A 88 17.75 9.85 -19.59
CA ILE A 88 17.17 11.18 -19.79
C ILE A 88 15.95 11.34 -18.88
N SER A 89 15.60 12.58 -18.55
CA SER A 89 14.29 12.91 -17.98
C SER A 89 13.36 13.37 -19.11
N ARG A 90 12.16 12.79 -19.20
CA ARG A 90 11.18 13.19 -20.24
C ARG A 90 10.47 14.49 -19.92
N SER A 91 10.42 14.86 -18.64
CA SER A 91 9.81 16.08 -18.13
C SER A 91 10.40 16.45 -16.76
N GLU A 92 10.06 17.64 -16.25
CA GLU A 92 10.38 18.05 -14.87
C GLU A 92 9.35 17.56 -13.84
N GLU A 93 8.25 16.97 -14.31
CA GLU A 93 7.20 16.41 -13.47
C GLU A 93 7.62 15.06 -12.87
N LEU A 94 7.19 14.80 -11.63
CA LEU A 94 7.56 13.59 -10.88
C LEU A 94 6.80 12.33 -11.33
N ASN A 95 6.79 12.03 -12.62
CA ASN A 95 6.05 10.91 -13.21
C ASN A 95 6.71 9.55 -12.96
N ASN A 96 8.05 9.51 -13.05
CA ASN A 96 8.84 8.31 -12.76
C ASN A 96 10.16 8.68 -12.08
N PRO A 97 10.11 9.14 -10.82
CA PRO A 97 11.28 9.74 -10.19
C PRO A 97 12.32 8.70 -9.85
N ALA A 98 13.58 8.99 -10.19
CA ALA A 98 14.71 8.12 -9.90
C ALA A 98 15.92 8.89 -9.38
N LEU A 99 16.69 8.25 -8.52
CA LEU A 99 17.98 8.75 -8.04
C LEU A 99 19.10 7.79 -8.46
N LEU A 100 20.19 8.34 -8.97
CA LEU A 100 21.45 7.62 -9.11
C LEU A 100 22.25 7.82 -7.83
N LEU A 101 22.50 6.73 -7.12
CA LEU A 101 23.26 6.70 -5.89
C LEU A 101 24.64 6.11 -6.16
N GLU A 102 25.64 6.65 -5.47
CA GLU A 102 26.91 5.96 -5.24
C GLU A 102 26.84 5.30 -3.87
N MET A 103 27.08 4.01 -3.80
CA MET A 103 27.20 3.23 -2.57
C MET A 103 28.66 2.85 -2.41
N SER A 104 29.30 3.32 -1.33
CA SER A 104 30.72 3.10 -1.09
C SER A 104 30.98 2.49 0.28
N THR A 105 31.89 1.52 0.31
CA THR A 105 32.56 1.02 1.50
C THR A 105 34.05 1.34 1.39
N GLU A 106 34.86 0.99 2.39
CA GLU A 106 36.32 1.15 2.31
C GLU A 106 36.98 0.46 1.10
N SER A 107 36.34 -0.56 0.50
CA SER A 107 36.98 -1.40 -0.52
C SER A 107 36.20 -1.49 -1.83
N VAL A 108 34.92 -1.12 -1.84
CA VAL A 108 34.03 -1.32 -2.99
C VAL A 108 33.14 -0.09 -3.15
N THR A 109 33.03 0.39 -4.39
CA THR A 109 32.08 1.43 -4.79
C THR A 109 31.22 0.93 -5.93
N ASN A 110 29.90 1.08 -5.80
CA ASN A 110 28.91 0.71 -6.81
C ASN A 110 27.96 1.88 -7.06
N LYS A 111 27.43 1.98 -8.28
CA LYS A 111 26.40 2.97 -8.63
C LYS A 111 25.08 2.27 -8.91
N ILE A 112 24.01 2.72 -8.27
CA ILE A 112 22.67 2.12 -8.37
C ILE A 112 21.61 3.18 -8.63
N TRP A 113 20.66 2.87 -9.49
CA TRP A 113 19.41 3.57 -9.64
C TRP A 113 18.39 3.02 -8.65
N VAL A 114 17.70 3.93 -7.97
CA VAL A 114 16.51 3.63 -7.16
C VAL A 114 15.34 4.43 -7.69
N PHE A 115 14.13 3.86 -7.65
CA PHE A 115 12.95 4.41 -8.27
C PHE A 115 11.84 4.58 -7.24
N ALA A 116 11.25 5.77 -7.15
CA ALA A 116 10.18 6.02 -6.18
C ALA A 116 8.94 5.17 -6.43
N ASN A 117 8.59 4.96 -7.70
CA ASN A 117 7.43 4.16 -8.10
C ASN A 117 7.71 2.64 -8.07
N HIS A 118 8.99 2.25 -8.01
CA HIS A 118 9.44 0.85 -7.99
C HIS A 118 10.54 0.62 -6.93
N PRO A 119 10.23 0.81 -5.64
CA PRO A 119 11.22 0.82 -4.55
C PRO A 119 11.92 -0.53 -4.32
N GLY A 120 11.36 -1.63 -4.85
CA GLY A 120 11.93 -2.98 -4.79
C GLY A 120 12.76 -3.38 -6.02
N MET A 121 12.99 -2.47 -6.97
CA MET A 121 13.74 -2.77 -8.21
C MET A 121 14.96 -1.85 -8.39
N PRO A 122 15.94 -1.86 -7.47
CA PRO A 122 17.19 -1.18 -7.72
C PRO A 122 17.93 -1.79 -8.92
N MET A 123 18.54 -0.93 -9.73
CA MET A 123 19.29 -1.32 -10.93
C MET A 123 20.71 -0.80 -10.83
N LEU A 124 21.71 -1.60 -11.18
CA LEU A 124 23.07 -1.09 -11.38
C LEU A 124 23.06 0.00 -12.45
N ALA A 125 23.97 0.96 -12.36
CA ALA A 125 24.13 2.01 -13.39
C ALA A 125 24.41 1.45 -14.80
N SER A 126 24.87 0.20 -14.88
CA SER A 126 25.05 -0.56 -16.13
C SER A 126 23.74 -1.11 -16.73
N GLY A 127 22.61 -0.95 -16.06
CA GLY A 127 21.29 -1.43 -16.51
C GLY A 127 20.98 -2.89 -16.16
N LYS A 128 21.81 -3.54 -15.32
CA LYS A 128 21.52 -4.88 -14.78
C LYS A 128 20.82 -4.78 -13.41
N PRO A 129 19.95 -5.73 -13.03
CA PRO A 129 19.45 -5.82 -11.67
C PRO A 129 20.60 -5.90 -10.66
N THR A 130 20.44 -5.32 -9.48
CA THR A 130 21.40 -5.52 -8.38
C THR A 130 21.23 -6.91 -7.78
N ASP A 131 22.31 -7.54 -7.34
CA ASP A 131 22.22 -8.77 -6.56
C ASP A 131 21.57 -8.49 -5.19
N GLU A 132 20.68 -9.39 -4.74
CA GLU A 132 19.95 -9.31 -3.46
C GLU A 132 20.86 -9.41 -2.21
N THR A 133 22.18 -9.47 -2.38
CA THR A 133 23.18 -9.63 -1.32
C THR A 133 23.62 -8.32 -0.67
N SER A 134 23.11 -7.19 -1.14
CA SER A 134 23.39 -5.87 -0.57
C SER A 134 22.96 -5.82 0.90
N ALA A 135 23.85 -5.36 1.78
CA ALA A 135 23.58 -5.29 3.23
C ALA A 135 22.50 -4.27 3.59
N PHE A 136 22.31 -3.27 2.73
CA PHE A 136 21.29 -2.24 2.85
C PHE A 136 20.46 -2.15 1.56
N VAL A 137 19.15 -1.95 1.73
CA VAL A 137 18.22 -1.65 0.64
C VAL A 137 17.89 -0.16 0.71
N MET A 138 18.16 0.55 -0.38
CA MET A 138 17.90 1.97 -0.50
C MET A 138 16.54 2.19 -1.14
N VAL A 139 15.66 2.91 -0.46
CA VAL A 139 14.29 3.20 -0.91
C VAL A 139 14.17 4.70 -1.07
N TYR A 140 13.96 5.14 -2.31
CA TYR A 140 13.60 6.51 -2.60
C TYR A 140 12.11 6.69 -2.31
N ASP A 141 11.78 7.39 -1.24
CA ASP A 141 10.41 7.55 -0.79
C ASP A 141 9.96 9.00 -0.97
N LEU A 142 8.96 9.19 -1.84
CA LEU A 142 8.27 10.47 -2.03
C LEU A 142 7.12 10.68 -1.03
N HIS A 143 6.77 9.65 -0.26
CA HIS A 143 5.60 9.63 0.62
C HIS A 143 5.96 9.78 2.11
N TYR A 144 7.25 9.86 2.45
CA TYR A 144 7.66 9.86 3.86
C TYR A 144 7.19 11.11 4.62
N THR A 145 6.85 12.20 3.92
CA THR A 145 6.18 13.35 4.54
C THR A 145 4.97 13.80 3.74
N SER A 146 3.79 13.40 4.24
CA SER A 146 2.49 14.08 4.15
C SER A 146 2.05 14.63 2.79
N ASP A 147 0.98 14.05 2.25
CA ASP A 147 -0.01 14.85 1.52
C ASP A 147 -0.20 16.18 2.28
N PRO A 148 0.02 17.36 1.67
CA PRO A 148 -0.06 18.65 2.35
C PRO A 148 -1.44 18.91 2.95
N ARG A 149 -2.46 18.14 2.54
CA ARG A 149 -3.81 18.13 3.12
C ARG A 149 -3.92 17.29 4.40
N GLY A 150 -2.84 16.65 4.85
CA GLY A 150 -2.78 15.76 6.01
C GLY A 150 -2.96 14.28 5.66
N LYS A 151 -2.47 13.39 6.53
CA LYS A 151 -2.59 11.93 6.36
C LYS A 151 -4.06 11.51 6.35
N ILE A 152 -4.42 10.64 5.41
CA ILE A 152 -5.76 10.04 5.35
C ILE A 152 -6.04 9.33 6.67
N LYS A 153 -7.17 9.69 7.28
CA LYS A 153 -7.70 9.11 8.50
C LYS A 153 -8.70 8.01 8.16
N GLU A 154 -9.65 8.32 7.28
CA GLU A 154 -10.76 7.43 6.98
C GLU A 154 -11.38 7.79 5.63
N PHE A 155 -11.96 6.81 4.95
CA PHE A 155 -12.76 7.05 3.76
C PHE A 155 -14.22 6.73 4.07
N ARG A 156 -15.12 7.66 3.78
CA ARG A 156 -16.54 7.57 4.09
C ARG A 156 -17.36 7.62 2.81
N SER A 157 -18.19 6.61 2.60
CA SER A 157 -19.14 6.57 1.48
C SER A 157 -20.56 6.48 2.00
N SER A 158 -21.37 7.51 1.76
CA SER A 158 -22.78 7.56 2.17
C SER A 158 -23.64 6.93 1.08
N LEU A 159 -24.18 5.75 1.38
CA LEU A 159 -24.93 4.93 0.44
C LEU A 159 -26.42 4.95 0.75
N GLN A 160 -27.22 4.96 -0.30
CA GLN A 160 -28.67 4.83 -0.24
C GLN A 160 -29.12 3.64 -1.09
N ILE A 161 -29.94 2.78 -0.51
CA ILE A 161 -30.58 1.67 -1.22
C ILE A 161 -31.95 2.12 -1.67
N MET A 162 -32.21 1.97 -2.96
CA MET A 162 -33.50 2.31 -3.57
C MET A 162 -34.21 1.03 -4.01
N GLU A 163 -35.49 0.93 -3.67
CA GLU A 163 -36.40 -0.09 -4.20
C GLU A 163 -37.64 0.59 -4.77
N HIS A 164 -37.97 0.28 -6.02
CA HIS A 164 -39.11 0.86 -6.72
C HIS A 164 -39.10 2.41 -6.68
N GLY A 165 -37.91 3.02 -6.75
CA GLY A 165 -37.72 4.47 -6.69
C GLY A 165 -37.81 5.09 -5.29
N VAL A 166 -37.96 4.29 -4.23
CA VAL A 166 -38.04 4.76 -2.83
C VAL A 166 -36.78 4.37 -2.06
N SER A 167 -36.26 5.32 -1.28
CA SER A 167 -35.14 5.06 -0.36
C SER A 167 -35.59 4.16 0.78
N VAL A 168 -35.09 2.92 0.81
CA VAL A 168 -35.43 1.92 1.82
C VAL A 168 -34.36 1.72 2.89
N ALA A 169 -33.12 2.14 2.62
CA ALA A 169 -32.05 2.13 3.60
C ALA A 169 -30.99 3.17 3.27
N GLU A 170 -30.36 3.74 4.29
CA GLU A 170 -29.22 4.65 4.14
C GLU A 170 -28.17 4.29 5.18
N LYS A 171 -26.90 4.26 4.76
CA LYS A 171 -25.76 3.99 5.66
C LYS A 171 -24.48 4.58 5.10
N THR A 172 -23.72 5.26 5.95
CA THR A 172 -22.33 5.58 5.67
C THR A 172 -21.45 4.36 5.98
N ILE A 173 -20.71 3.89 4.98
CA ILE A 173 -19.72 2.83 5.12
C ILE A 173 -18.32 3.42 5.18
N VAL A 174 -17.44 2.71 5.87
CA VAL A 174 -15.99 2.96 5.88
C VAL A 174 -15.25 1.67 5.56
N VAL A 175 -13.95 1.76 5.30
CA VAL A 175 -13.11 0.58 5.04
C VAL A 175 -13.29 -0.45 6.16
N ASN A 176 -13.45 -1.72 5.79
CA ASN A 176 -13.75 -2.86 6.68
C ASN A 176 -15.11 -2.82 7.41
N SER A 177 -15.94 -1.80 7.19
CA SER A 177 -17.27 -1.67 7.80
C SER A 177 -18.36 -1.62 6.72
N PRO A 178 -18.63 -2.74 6.03
CA PRO A 178 -19.56 -2.78 4.90
C PRO A 178 -21.01 -2.51 5.30
N MET A 179 -21.83 -2.16 4.32
CA MET A 179 -23.28 -2.20 4.43
C MET A 179 -23.76 -3.60 4.03
N LYS A 180 -24.61 -4.20 4.86
CA LYS A 180 -25.27 -5.47 4.54
C LYS A 180 -26.74 -5.22 4.25
N TYR A 181 -27.22 -5.73 3.11
CA TYR A 181 -28.63 -5.60 2.72
C TYR A 181 -29.08 -6.80 1.88
N LYS A 182 -30.18 -7.46 2.26
CA LYS A 182 -30.75 -8.64 1.58
C LYS A 182 -29.73 -9.75 1.22
N GLY A 183 -28.76 -10.00 2.10
CA GLY A 183 -27.71 -11.01 1.90
C GLY A 183 -26.55 -10.56 1.00
N TYR A 184 -26.55 -9.29 0.59
CA TYR A 184 -25.42 -8.65 -0.08
C TYR A 184 -24.60 -7.84 0.91
N SER A 185 -23.29 -7.84 0.72
CA SER A 185 -22.32 -6.98 1.41
C SER A 185 -21.77 -5.98 0.40
N ILE A 186 -21.84 -4.70 0.73
CA ILE A 186 -21.35 -3.60 -0.08
C ILE A 186 -20.11 -3.05 0.61
N TYR A 187 -18.96 -3.31 0.01
CA TYR A 187 -17.65 -2.89 0.48
C TYR A 187 -17.18 -1.67 -0.29
N GLN A 188 -16.39 -0.85 0.38
CA GLN A 188 -15.58 0.14 -0.28
C GLN A 188 -14.26 -0.51 -0.72
N SER A 189 -13.98 -0.55 -2.02
CA SER A 189 -12.84 -1.28 -2.58
C SER A 189 -11.76 -0.38 -3.21
N GLY A 190 -12.07 0.89 -3.44
CA GLY A 190 -11.17 1.83 -4.11
C GLY A 190 -11.74 3.24 -4.15
N TYR A 191 -10.98 4.19 -4.70
CA TYR A 191 -11.38 5.58 -4.87
C TYR A 191 -10.50 6.29 -5.90
N ASP A 192 -10.92 7.49 -6.29
CA ASP A 192 -10.13 8.42 -7.11
C ASP A 192 -8.92 8.96 -6.33
N LYS A 193 -7.71 8.47 -6.64
CA LYS A 193 -6.50 8.91 -5.95
C LYS A 193 -6.10 10.35 -6.27
N ASP A 194 -6.52 10.87 -7.41
CA ASP A 194 -6.07 12.18 -7.89
C ASP A 194 -7.02 13.28 -7.45
N ARG A 195 -8.33 13.06 -7.59
CA ARG A 195 -9.35 14.10 -7.33
C ARG A 195 -10.28 13.78 -6.17
N GLU A 196 -10.20 12.57 -5.60
CA GLU A 196 -11.06 12.12 -4.50
C GLU A 196 -12.56 12.29 -4.79
N SER A 197 -12.93 12.24 -6.07
CA SER A 197 -14.26 12.62 -6.53
C SER A 197 -15.27 11.47 -6.54
N TRP A 198 -14.79 10.22 -6.46
CA TRP A 198 -15.64 9.03 -6.46
C TRP A 198 -15.07 7.89 -5.63
N SER A 199 -15.96 6.99 -5.21
CA SER A 199 -15.64 5.73 -4.51
C SER A 199 -15.96 4.52 -5.38
N GLN A 200 -15.06 3.54 -5.41
CA GLN A 200 -15.34 2.23 -5.97
C GLN A 200 -16.03 1.35 -4.92
N LEU A 201 -17.16 0.76 -5.31
CA LEU A 201 -17.92 -0.15 -4.47
C LEU A 201 -17.85 -1.57 -5.02
N GLN A 202 -17.63 -2.53 -4.14
CA GLN A 202 -17.70 -3.95 -4.45
C GLN A 202 -18.92 -4.57 -3.78
N ILE A 203 -19.78 -5.20 -4.58
CA ILE A 203 -21.00 -5.84 -4.10
C ILE A 203 -20.81 -7.35 -4.18
N VAL A 204 -20.93 -8.03 -3.04
CA VAL A 204 -20.75 -9.48 -2.91
C VAL A 204 -21.99 -10.08 -2.28
N LYS A 205 -22.44 -11.25 -2.75
CA LYS A 205 -23.56 -11.99 -2.16
C LYS A 205 -23.04 -13.20 -1.40
N ASP A 206 -23.19 -13.20 -0.08
CA ASP A 206 -22.61 -14.22 0.80
C ASP A 206 -23.67 -14.98 1.63
N PRO A 207 -24.52 -15.81 1.01
CA PRO A 207 -25.60 -16.52 1.72
C PRO A 207 -25.09 -17.67 2.60
N GLY A 208 -23.85 -18.13 2.39
CA GLY A 208 -23.27 -19.27 3.11
C GLY A 208 -22.69 -18.94 4.48
N VAL A 209 -22.52 -17.67 4.81
CA VAL A 209 -21.90 -17.24 6.08
C VAL A 209 -22.65 -17.79 7.31
N PRO A 210 -23.99 -17.74 7.39
CA PRO A 210 -24.72 -18.38 8.49
C PRO A 210 -24.44 -19.88 8.60
N LEU A 211 -24.36 -20.61 7.48
CA LEU A 211 -24.08 -22.05 7.47
C LEU A 211 -22.70 -22.36 8.06
N VAL A 212 -21.68 -21.58 7.70
CA VAL A 212 -20.32 -21.72 8.24
C VAL A 212 -20.32 -21.48 9.75
N TYR A 213 -20.99 -20.44 10.24
CA TYR A 213 -21.10 -20.19 11.68
C TYR A 213 -21.85 -21.30 12.42
N THR A 214 -22.90 -21.89 11.82
CA THR A 214 -23.56 -23.08 12.40
C THR A 214 -22.58 -24.24 12.56
N GLY A 215 -21.69 -24.45 11.60
CA GLY A 215 -20.60 -25.44 11.70
C GLY A 215 -19.65 -25.16 12.86
N PHE A 216 -19.21 -23.91 13.02
CA PHE A 216 -18.36 -23.51 14.16
C PHE A 216 -19.05 -23.73 15.51
N VAL A 217 -20.34 -23.38 15.62
CA VAL A 217 -21.13 -23.61 16.84
C VAL A 217 -21.26 -25.11 17.14
N LEU A 218 -21.54 -25.93 16.13
CA LEU A 218 -21.60 -27.39 16.28
C LEU A 218 -20.25 -27.98 16.70
N MET A 219 -19.13 -27.48 16.16
CA MET A 219 -17.79 -27.91 16.58
C MET A 219 -17.48 -27.53 18.03
N LEU A 220 -17.79 -26.29 18.44
CA LEU A 220 -17.62 -25.85 19.84
C LEU A 220 -18.51 -26.66 20.79
N ALA A 221 -19.73 -26.99 20.38
CA ALA A 221 -20.64 -27.83 21.14
C ALA A 221 -20.12 -29.27 21.25
N GLY A 222 -19.65 -29.87 20.15
CA GLY A 222 -19.06 -31.21 20.14
C GLY A 222 -17.81 -31.31 21.01
N LEU A 223 -16.92 -30.32 20.95
CA LEU A 223 -15.76 -30.25 21.82
C LEU A 223 -16.16 -30.16 23.30
N SER A 224 -17.13 -29.28 23.61
CA SER A 224 -17.68 -29.17 24.96
C SER A 224 -18.30 -30.49 25.42
N MET A 225 -19.05 -31.17 24.55
CA MET A 225 -19.67 -32.45 24.82
C MET A 225 -18.64 -33.54 25.19
N VAL A 226 -17.49 -33.59 24.51
CA VAL A 226 -16.40 -34.55 24.83
C VAL A 226 -15.84 -34.33 26.23
N PHE A 227 -15.68 -33.08 26.67
CA PHE A 227 -15.14 -32.78 28.00
C PHE A 227 -16.15 -32.96 29.13
N TYR A 228 -17.44 -32.71 28.88
CA TYR A 228 -18.48 -32.68 29.92
C TYR A 228 -19.39 -33.91 29.97
N LEU A 229 -19.52 -34.67 28.87
CA LEU A 229 -20.19 -35.96 28.92
C LEU A 229 -19.18 -37.03 29.35
N LYS A 230 -19.40 -37.60 30.53
CA LYS A 230 -18.69 -38.79 30.98
C LYS A 230 -18.73 -39.83 29.87
N PRO A 231 -17.59 -40.40 29.43
CA PRO A 231 -17.63 -41.55 28.54
C PRO A 231 -18.49 -42.61 29.24
N LEU A 232 -19.56 -43.07 28.58
CA LEU A 232 -20.32 -44.22 29.02
C LEU A 232 -19.33 -45.38 29.05
N LYS A 233 -18.73 -45.63 30.22
CA LYS A 233 -17.89 -46.80 30.43
C LYS A 233 -18.74 -48.00 30.10
N THR A 234 -18.30 -48.72 29.06
CA THR A 234 -18.65 -50.11 28.79
C THR A 234 -18.58 -50.88 30.10
N GLY A 235 -19.76 -51.22 30.64
CA GLY A 235 -19.91 -52.09 31.78
C GLY A 235 -20.04 -53.52 31.29
N LYS A 236 -19.03 -54.32 31.63
CA LYS A 236 -18.83 -55.77 31.42
C LYS A 236 -18.35 -56.21 30.05
#